data_AF-A0A8J1ZTX8-F1
#
_entry.id   AF-A0A8J1ZTX8-F1
#
_cell.length_a   1.000
_cell.length_b   1.000
_cell.length_c   1.000
_cell.angle_alpha   90.00
_cell.angle_beta   90.00
_cell.angle_gamma   90.00
#
_symmetry.space_group_name_H-M   'P 1'
#
loop_
_entity.id
_entity.type
_entity.pdbx_description
1 polymer ?
#
loop_
_entity_poly.entity_id
_entity_poly.type
_entity_poly.pdbx_seq_one_letter_code
_entity_poly.pdbx_strand_id
1 'polypeptide(L)'
;MPASNRASDSGAPPPPPIRLDLPSILAYVKRTFYLKLIFCLLVDLIGLASYIVPVVGELGDTVWAPLQAYILWHLFGSVRVTLLGLLEELGPGTDILPTATICWAVENTDFLGGSGLGSLLGMIRHVRQANPTHED
;
A
#
# COMPACT_ATOMS: atom_id res chain seq x y z
N MET A 1 12.63 -4.12 62.41
CA MET A 1 13.19 -3.79 61.08
C MET A 1 13.38 -5.08 60.30
N PRO A 2 13.35 -5.10 58.95
CA PRO A 2 12.56 -4.35 57.97
C PRO A 2 11.85 -5.35 56.99
N ALA A 3 11.01 -4.96 56.04
CA ALA A 3 11.44 -4.70 54.67
C ALA A 3 10.36 -3.96 53.88
N SER A 4 10.83 -2.88 53.27
CA SER A 4 10.13 -1.93 52.42
C SER A 4 9.59 -2.60 51.15
N ASN A 5 8.36 -2.22 50.80
CA ASN A 5 7.66 -2.55 49.56
C ASN A 5 8.41 -1.89 48.39
N ARG A 6 9.27 -2.63 47.71
CA ARG A 6 9.90 -2.20 46.44
C ARG A 6 9.24 -2.95 45.29
N ALA A 7 7.99 -2.59 45.02
CA ALA A 7 7.34 -2.94 43.77
C ALA A 7 8.09 -2.23 42.62
N SER A 8 8.31 -2.99 41.57
CA SER A 8 9.07 -2.68 40.37
C SER A 8 8.55 -1.46 39.63
N ASP A 9 9.20 -0.32 39.79
CA ASP A 9 9.15 0.79 38.85
C ASP A 9 10.20 0.53 37.75
N SER A 10 9.86 -0.35 36.80
CA SER A 10 10.60 -0.47 35.55
C SER A 10 10.23 0.73 34.70
N GLY A 11 11.01 1.81 34.80
CA GLY A 11 10.82 3.11 34.14
C GLY A 11 10.87 3.09 32.59
N ALA A 12 10.30 2.08 31.96
CA ALA A 12 9.99 2.09 30.55
C ALA A 12 8.91 3.17 30.30
N PRO A 13 9.13 4.10 29.36
CA PRO A 13 8.09 5.05 29.01
C PRO A 13 6.84 4.28 28.57
N PRO A 14 5.63 4.76 28.91
CA PRO A 14 4.41 4.13 28.44
C PRO A 14 4.46 4.04 26.91
N PRO A 15 3.92 2.96 26.32
CA PRO A 15 3.89 2.83 24.87
C PRO A 15 3.26 4.09 24.27
N PRO A 16 3.79 4.63 23.16
CA PRO A 16 3.23 5.82 22.55
C PRO A 16 1.76 5.57 22.21
N PRO A 17 0.89 6.58 22.36
CA PRO A 17 -0.52 6.43 22.03
C PRO A 17 -0.68 6.05 20.55
N ILE A 18 -1.60 5.12 20.27
CA ILE A 18 -1.97 4.75 18.91
C ILE A 18 -2.48 6.02 18.22
N ARG A 19 -1.74 6.50 17.22
CA ARG A 19 -2.16 7.64 16.40
C ARG A 19 -2.90 7.10 15.17
N LEU A 20 -4.18 7.45 15.05
CA LEU A 20 -5.00 7.19 13.86
C LEU A 20 -4.79 8.33 12.83
N ASP A 21 -3.55 8.60 12.45
CA ASP A 21 -3.21 9.54 11.39
C ASP A 21 -2.90 8.81 10.08
N LEU A 22 -3.22 9.45 8.95
CA LEU A 22 -3.06 8.89 7.60
C LEU A 22 -1.66 8.30 7.34
N PRO A 23 -0.55 8.97 7.71
CA PRO A 23 0.79 8.42 7.57
C PRO A 23 0.97 7.08 8.30
N SER A 24 0.48 6.98 9.55
CA SER A 24 0.55 5.75 10.34
C SER A 24 -0.32 4.64 9.75
N ILE A 25 -1.52 4.96 9.25
CA ILE A 25 -2.41 3.99 8.60
C ILE A 25 -1.76 3.45 7.32
N LEU A 26 -1.22 4.33 6.47
CA LEU A 26 -0.53 3.92 5.23
C LEU A 26 0.70 3.09 5.54
N ALA A 27 1.49 3.44 6.57
CA ALA A 27 2.63 2.65 6.99
C ALA A 27 2.22 1.26 7.49
N TYR A 28 1.10 1.15 8.21
CA TYR A 28 0.56 -0.12 8.69
C TYR A 28 0.04 -1.00 7.54
N VAL A 29 -0.76 -0.43 6.64
CA VAL A 29 -1.27 -1.10 5.42
C VAL A 29 -0.12 -1.59 4.56
N LYS A 30 0.90 -0.75 4.32
CA LYS A 30 2.09 -1.09 3.51
C LYS A 30 2.84 -2.33 4.02
N ARG A 31 2.84 -2.57 5.34
CA ARG A 31 3.58 -3.68 5.96
C ARG A 31 2.79 -5.00 5.99
N THR A 32 1.47 -4.94 5.87
CA THR A 32 0.61 -6.12 6.08
C THR A 32 0.15 -6.70 4.75
N PHE A 33 0.54 -7.95 4.46
CA PHE A 33 0.27 -8.61 3.18
C PHE A 33 -1.19 -8.52 2.73
N TYR A 34 -2.11 -9.01 3.57
CA TYR A 34 -3.54 -9.08 3.24
C TYR A 34 -4.21 -7.70 3.19
N LEU A 35 -3.86 -6.78 4.11
CA LEU A 35 -4.44 -5.44 4.11
C LEU A 35 -3.98 -4.63 2.90
N LYS A 36 -2.70 -4.77 2.51
CA LYS A 36 -2.20 -4.14 1.29
C LYS A 36 -2.94 -4.64 0.06
N LEU A 37 -3.19 -5.96 -0.04
CA LEU A 37 -3.97 -6.55 -1.13
C LEU A 37 -5.39 -5.99 -1.17
N ILE A 38 -6.10 -6.02 -0.04
CA ILE A 38 -7.47 -5.49 0.05
C ILE A 38 -7.50 -4.02 -0.36
N PHE A 39 -6.53 -3.23 0.09
CA PHE A 39 -6.45 -1.83 -0.27
C PHE A 39 -6.19 -1.63 -1.77
N CYS A 40 -5.34 -2.44 -2.40
CA CYS A 40 -5.12 -2.41 -3.84
C CYS A 40 -6.39 -2.78 -4.63
N LEU A 41 -7.11 -3.81 -4.19
CA LEU A 41 -8.39 -4.20 -4.80
C LEU A 41 -9.45 -3.09 -4.70
N LEU A 42 -9.51 -2.38 -3.57
CA LEU A 42 -10.42 -1.25 -3.40
C LEU A 42 -10.04 -0.07 -4.30
N VAL A 43 -8.74 0.22 -4.42
CA VAL A 43 -8.25 1.29 -5.31
C VAL A 43 -8.65 1.01 -6.76
N ASP A 44 -8.39 -0.20 -7.25
CA ASP A 44 -8.74 -0.59 -8.62
C ASP A 44 -10.27 -0.64 -8.82
N LEU A 45 -11.04 -1.09 -7.82
CA LEU A 45 -12.50 -1.11 -7.89
C LEU A 45 -13.11 0.30 -7.98
N ILE A 46 -12.50 1.28 -7.32
CA ILE A 46 -12.96 2.68 -7.41
C ILE A 46 -12.62 3.27 -8.78
N GLY A 47 -11.45 2.98 -9.35
CA GLY A 47 -11.12 3.37 -10.73
C GLY A 47 -12.12 2.78 -11.73
N LEU A 48 -12.44 1.50 -11.57
CA LEU A 48 -13.48 0.82 -12.36
C LEU A 48 -14.90 1.40 -12.17
N ALA A 49 -15.16 2.16 -11.10
CA ALA A 49 -16.48 2.75 -10.88
C ALA A 49 -16.82 3.83 -11.93
N SER A 50 -15.81 4.40 -12.60
CA SER A 50 -15.98 5.38 -13.69
C SER A 50 -16.79 4.80 -14.87
N TYR A 51 -16.82 3.47 -15.06
CA TYR A 51 -17.65 2.80 -16.07
C TYR A 51 -19.15 2.74 -15.75
N ILE A 52 -19.55 2.98 -14.49
CA ILE A 52 -20.97 2.95 -14.11
C ILE A 52 -21.71 4.17 -14.69
N VAL A 53 -21.03 5.32 -14.76
CA VAL A 53 -21.57 6.56 -15.35
C VAL A 53 -20.46 7.26 -16.14
N PRO A 54 -20.23 6.89 -17.43
CA PRO A 54 -19.02 7.26 -18.17
C PRO A 54 -18.67 8.75 -18.16
N VAL A 55 -19.66 9.63 -18.36
CA VAL A 55 -19.46 11.10 -18.39
C VAL A 55 -19.13 11.68 -17.00
N VAL A 56 -19.65 11.07 -15.94
CA VAL A 56 -19.36 11.50 -14.56
C VAL A 56 -18.05 10.87 -14.06
N GLY A 57 -17.74 9.66 -14.52
CA GLY A 57 -16.48 8.96 -14.30
C GLY A 57 -15.29 9.79 -14.77
N GLU A 58 -15.30 10.20 -16.05
CA GLU A 58 -14.22 11.02 -16.64
C GLU A 58 -13.97 12.34 -15.88
N LEU A 59 -15.03 12.97 -15.33
CA LEU A 59 -14.89 14.14 -14.46
C LEU A 59 -14.35 13.78 -13.07
N GLY A 60 -14.75 12.62 -12.54
CA GLY A 60 -14.23 12.04 -11.31
C GLY A 60 -12.73 11.77 -11.40
N ASP A 61 -12.23 11.33 -12.56
CA ASP A 61 -10.82 11.00 -12.79
C ASP A 61 -9.90 12.22 -12.60
N THR A 62 -10.40 13.44 -12.80
CA THR A 62 -9.65 14.68 -12.49
C THR A 62 -9.26 14.77 -11.01
N VAL A 63 -10.05 14.16 -10.12
CA VAL A 63 -9.79 14.09 -8.67
C VAL A 63 -9.20 12.75 -8.29
N TRP A 64 -9.72 11.66 -8.86
CA TRP A 64 -9.33 10.30 -8.51
C TRP A 64 -7.93 9.95 -9.01
N ALA A 65 -7.55 10.33 -10.24
CA ALA A 65 -6.23 9.99 -10.79
C ALA A 65 -5.06 10.58 -9.96
N PRO A 66 -5.06 11.86 -9.54
CA PRO A 66 -4.04 12.39 -8.63
C PRO A 66 -4.04 11.71 -7.26
N LEU A 67 -5.22 11.34 -6.73
CA LEU A 67 -5.35 10.64 -5.47
C LEU A 67 -4.80 9.22 -5.55
N GLN A 68 -5.11 8.50 -6.63
CA GLN A 68 -4.58 7.17 -6.91
C GLN A 68 -3.06 7.23 -7.06
N ALA A 69 -2.53 8.20 -7.80
CA ALA A 69 -1.09 8.41 -7.91
C ALA A 69 -0.44 8.64 -6.54
N TYR A 70 -1.03 9.48 -5.69
CA TYR A 70 -0.57 9.68 -4.31
C TYR A 70 -0.57 8.36 -3.52
N ILE A 71 -1.64 7.58 -3.60
CA ILE A 71 -1.76 6.27 -2.94
C ILE A 71 -0.66 5.31 -3.42
N LEU A 72 -0.50 5.14 -4.73
CA LEU A 72 0.47 4.22 -5.33
C LEU A 72 1.91 4.57 -4.96
N TRP A 73 2.23 5.87 -4.92
CA TRP A 73 3.53 6.34 -4.45
C TRP A 73 3.81 5.90 -3.01
N HIS A 74 2.83 6.03 -2.11
CA HIS A 74 3.01 5.66 -0.71
C HIS A 74 3.09 4.13 -0.51
N LEU A 75 2.30 3.37 -1.27
CA LEU A 75 2.26 1.91 -1.20
C LEU A 75 3.51 1.25 -1.76
N PHE A 76 3.97 1.68 -2.94
CA PHE A 76 5.01 0.99 -3.70
C PHE A 76 6.32 1.77 -3.81
N GLY A 77 6.31 3.09 -3.60
CA GLY A 77 7.52 3.93 -3.68
C GLY A 77 8.16 4.01 -5.06
N SER A 78 7.44 3.60 -6.11
CA SER A 78 7.91 3.61 -7.49
C SER A 78 7.26 4.73 -8.29
N VAL A 79 8.08 5.61 -8.87
CA VAL A 79 7.63 6.66 -9.79
C VAL A 79 6.94 6.03 -11.00
N ARG A 80 7.44 4.89 -11.49
CA ARG A 80 6.90 4.22 -12.67
C ARG A 80 5.50 3.66 -12.41
N VAL A 81 5.30 3.01 -11.27
CA VAL A 81 3.97 2.54 -10.85
C VAL A 81 3.01 3.71 -10.68
N THR A 82 3.49 4.80 -10.06
CA THR A 82 2.69 6.02 -9.85
C THR A 82 2.23 6.64 -11.16
N LEU A 83 3.14 6.77 -12.14
CA LEU A 83 2.82 7.30 -13.46
C LEU A 83 1.92 6.36 -14.26
N LEU A 84 2.11 5.03 -14.15
CA LEU A 84 1.25 4.06 -14.83
C LEU A 84 -0.20 4.16 -14.35
N GLY A 85 -0.45 4.18 -13.04
CA GLY A 85 -1.81 4.35 -12.51
C GLY A 85 -2.41 5.71 -12.86
N LEU A 86 -1.64 6.80 -12.76
CA LEU A 86 -2.11 8.12 -13.17
C LEU A 86 -2.54 8.17 -14.64
N LEU A 87 -1.73 7.59 -15.54
CA LEU A 87 -2.02 7.58 -16.97
C LEU A 87 -3.18 6.66 -17.31
N GLU A 88 -3.35 5.59 -16.54
CA GLU A 88 -4.46 4.67 -16.70
C GLU A 88 -5.79 5.35 -16.41
N GLU A 89 -5.92 6.03 -15.27
CA GLU A 89 -7.17 6.71 -14.88
C GLU A 89 -7.46 7.95 -15.71
N LEU A 90 -6.44 8.60 -16.29
CA LEU A 90 -6.65 9.76 -17.18
C LEU A 90 -6.91 9.37 -18.63
N GLY A 91 -6.64 8.12 -19.00
CA GLY A 91 -6.81 7.64 -20.35
C GLY A 91 -8.25 7.17 -20.56
N PRO A 92 -8.97 7.64 -21.59
CA PRO A 92 -10.34 7.21 -21.82
C PRO A 92 -10.38 5.70 -22.11
N GLY A 93 -11.04 4.94 -21.23
CA GLY A 93 -11.21 3.50 -21.40
C GLY A 93 -10.01 2.66 -21.00
N THR A 94 -9.02 3.22 -20.29
CA THR A 94 -7.83 2.47 -19.83
C THR A 94 -7.91 1.98 -18.38
N ASP A 95 -8.79 2.55 -17.57
CA ASP A 95 -9.12 2.24 -16.15
C ASP A 95 -9.69 0.82 -15.91
N ILE A 96 -9.59 -0.07 -16.91
CA ILE A 96 -9.93 -1.49 -16.81
C ILE A 96 -8.81 -2.29 -16.13
N LEU A 97 -7.58 -1.76 -16.13
CA LEU A 97 -6.43 -2.53 -15.66
C LEU A 97 -6.37 -2.47 -14.12
N PRO A 98 -6.28 -3.63 -13.44
CA PRO A 98 -6.15 -3.61 -11.98
C PRO A 98 -4.69 -3.29 -11.58
N THR A 99 -4.21 -2.07 -11.88
CA THR A 99 -2.79 -1.68 -11.76
C THR A 99 -2.28 -1.79 -10.33
N ALA A 100 -3.06 -1.38 -9.33
CA ALA A 100 -2.64 -1.49 -7.93
C ALA A 100 -2.47 -2.98 -7.54
N THR A 101 -3.43 -3.83 -7.95
CA THR A 101 -3.41 -5.26 -7.67
C THR A 101 -2.28 -5.98 -8.42
N ILE A 102 -1.99 -5.61 -9.66
CA ILE A 102 -0.84 -6.13 -10.43
C ILE A 102 0.46 -5.75 -9.71
N CYS A 103 0.59 -4.49 -9.26
CA CYS A 103 1.79 -4.05 -8.57
C CYS A 103 2.00 -4.81 -7.25
N TRP A 104 0.92 -5.06 -6.50
CA TRP A 104 0.96 -5.92 -5.33
C TRP A 104 1.45 -7.33 -5.69
N ALA A 105 0.95 -7.93 -6.78
CA ALA A 105 1.37 -9.25 -7.21
C ALA A 105 2.85 -9.29 -7.62
N VAL A 106 3.35 -8.27 -8.33
CA VAL A 106 4.77 -8.16 -8.70
C VAL A 106 5.66 -8.04 -7.46
N GLU A 107 5.26 -7.21 -6.49
CA GLU A 107 6.01 -7.06 -5.25
C GLU A 107 6.04 -8.35 -4.42
N ASN A 108 4.92 -9.10 -4.38
CA ASN A 108 4.72 -10.20 -3.45
C ASN A 108 4.90 -11.62 -4.03
N THR A 109 5.09 -11.76 -5.36
CA THR A 109 5.34 -13.07 -6.00
C THR A 109 6.75 -13.14 -6.58
N ASP A 110 7.46 -14.23 -6.32
CA ASP A 110 8.85 -14.40 -6.79
C ASP A 110 8.92 -14.50 -8.31
N PHE A 111 7.89 -15.11 -8.89
CA PHE A 111 7.74 -15.26 -10.33
C PHE A 111 7.74 -13.91 -11.06
N LEU A 112 6.94 -12.94 -10.59
CA LEU A 112 6.83 -11.64 -11.25
C LEU A 112 7.91 -10.66 -10.78
N GLY A 113 8.20 -10.63 -9.47
CA GLY A 113 9.19 -9.71 -8.88
C GLY A 113 10.65 -10.07 -9.21
N GLY A 114 10.95 -11.36 -9.41
CA GLY A 114 12.28 -11.84 -9.84
C GLY A 114 12.48 -11.79 -11.36
N SER A 115 11.43 -11.51 -12.13
CA SER A 115 11.52 -11.33 -13.58
C SER A 115 12.01 -9.91 -13.96
N GLY A 116 12.26 -9.68 -15.24
CA GLY A 116 12.57 -8.34 -15.77
C GLY A 116 11.46 -7.30 -15.49
N LEU A 117 10.24 -7.74 -15.17
CA LEU A 117 9.09 -6.88 -14.88
C LEU A 117 9.27 -6.09 -13.57
N GLY A 118 9.77 -6.72 -12.50
CA GLY A 118 10.04 -6.03 -11.23
C GLY A 118 11.07 -4.90 -11.41
N SER A 119 12.12 -5.15 -12.17
CA SER A 119 13.14 -4.15 -12.54
C SER A 119 12.59 -3.05 -13.45
N LEU A 120 11.74 -3.41 -14.42
CA LEU A 120 11.08 -2.47 -15.32
C LEU A 120 10.16 -1.53 -14.56
N LEU A 121 9.42 -2.02 -13.57
CA LEU A 121 8.52 -1.23 -12.74
C LEU A 121 9.25 -0.52 -11.60
N GLY A 122 10.56 -0.71 -11.44
CA GLY A 122 11.33 -0.12 -10.34
C GLY A 122 10.93 -0.67 -8.97
N MET A 123 10.31 -1.84 -8.93
CA MET A 123 9.92 -2.56 -7.72
C MET A 123 10.94 -3.64 -7.40
N ILE A 124 12.22 -3.26 -7.38
CA ILE A 124 13.30 -4.17 -6.99
C ILE A 124 13.15 -4.43 -5.51
N ARG A 125 12.95 -5.69 -5.14
CA ARG A 125 12.91 -6.08 -3.73
C ARG A 125 14.27 -5.83 -3.10
N HIS A 126 14.32 -4.93 -2.14
CA HIS A 126 15.26 -5.12 -1.04
C HIS A 126 14.76 -6.34 -0.27
N VAL A 127 15.56 -7.42 -0.35
CA VAL A 127 15.38 -8.70 0.33
C VAL A 127 14.51 -8.53 1.58
N ARG A 128 13.32 -9.14 1.53
CA ARG A 128 12.37 -9.22 2.64
C ARG A 128 13.16 -9.47 3.92
N GLN A 129 13.10 -8.55 4.89
CA GLN A 129 13.47 -8.94 6.25
C GLN A 129 12.53 -10.08 6.61
N ALA A 130 13.09 -11.29 6.69
CA ALA A 130 12.39 -12.42 7.26
C ALA A 130 11.88 -11.94 8.62
N ASN A 131 10.57 -11.97 8.81
CA ASN A 131 10.05 -12.06 10.17
C ASN A 131 10.23 -13.53 10.55
N PRO A 132 11.18 -13.89 11.42
CA PRO A 132 11.24 -15.24 11.92
C PRO A 132 10.03 -15.45 12.85
N THR A 133 9.42 -16.64 12.72
CA THR A 133 8.59 -17.33 13.70
C THR A 133 7.29 -16.66 14.18
N HIS A 134 6.18 -17.06 13.58
CA HIS A 134 5.12 -17.66 14.40
C HIS A 134 5.39 -19.16 14.43
N GLU A 135 6.32 -19.56 15.30
CA GLU A 135 6.25 -20.86 15.95
C GLU A 135 5.40 -20.67 17.21
N ASP A 136 4.60 -21.70 17.49
CA ASP A 136 3.54 -21.88 18.50
C ASP A 136 2.11 -21.45 18.10
#